data_AF-A0A4V1UN74-F1
#
_entry.id   AF-A0A4V1UN74-F1
#
_cell.length_a   1.000
_cell.length_b   1.000
_cell.length_c   1.000
_cell.angle_alpha   90.00
_cell.angle_beta   90.00
_cell.angle_gamma   90.00
#
_symmetry.space_group_name_H-M   'P 1'
#
loop_
_entity.id
_entity.type
_entity.pdbx_description
1 polymer ?
#
loop_
_entity_poly.entity_id
_entity_poly.type
_entity_poly.pdbx_seq_one_letter_code
_entity_poly.pdbx_strand_id
1 'polypeptide(L)'
;MSSEGKYEIDRLSHDSWGLFRIMGEFSIGFDRLGKVQTPIVTVYGSARTAIKDRYYGLAEHLGGLLAQSGFAVATGGGPGIMEAANKGAWEAGGMSIGINIHLPVEEQPNPYQTLSLDHENFHSRKVMLAKYSVGFVAFPGGFGTLDELSGLLTLIQTQRLHPFPIYLVGTEYWGGLEAWFRDTLSAHGAISPDDLDLFKIVDAVDAIPEDIRRYHDASADTAGFKKPTEVDRQKAMGNL
;
A
#
# COMPACT_ATOMS: atom_id res chain seq x y z
N MET A 1 15.01 35.57 -6.47
CA MET A 1 15.57 34.26 -6.10
C MET A 1 14.89 33.24 -6.98
N SER A 2 15.60 32.62 -7.94
CA SER A 2 14.96 31.71 -8.89
C SER A 2 14.42 30.49 -8.15
N SER A 3 13.21 30.06 -8.52
CA SER A 3 12.52 28.88 -7.98
C SER A 3 13.01 27.58 -8.62
N GLU A 4 14.08 27.62 -9.40
CA GLU A 4 14.64 26.46 -10.09
C GLU A 4 15.17 25.45 -9.07
N GLY A 5 14.62 24.25 -9.09
CA GLY A 5 15.05 23.13 -8.25
C GLY A 5 14.25 22.92 -6.95
N LYS A 6 13.17 23.68 -6.72
CA LYS A 6 12.28 23.47 -5.56
C LYS A 6 11.44 22.18 -5.70
N TYR A 7 11.04 21.82 -6.92
CA TYR A 7 10.22 20.65 -7.19
C TYR A 7 11.05 19.49 -7.74
N GLU A 8 10.73 18.26 -7.35
CA GLU A 8 11.41 17.04 -7.81
C GLU A 8 11.44 16.95 -9.34
N ILE A 9 10.33 17.32 -10.00
CA ILE A 9 10.18 17.29 -11.46
C ILE A 9 11.19 18.19 -12.20
N ASP A 10 11.56 19.32 -11.59
CA ASP A 10 12.50 20.27 -12.18
C ASP A 10 13.95 19.77 -12.10
N ARG A 11 14.25 18.90 -11.13
CA ARG A 11 15.57 18.28 -10.94
C ARG A 11 15.80 17.13 -11.91
N LEU A 12 14.74 16.42 -12.32
CA LEU A 12 14.82 15.29 -13.26
C LEU A 12 15.27 15.68 -14.66
N SER A 13 15.01 16.92 -15.10
CA SER A 13 15.26 17.36 -16.48
C SER A 13 16.71 17.79 -16.76
N HIS A 14 17.56 17.94 -15.75
CA HIS A 14 18.89 18.54 -15.89
C HIS A 14 20.05 17.74 -15.26
N ASP A 15 19.78 16.59 -14.63
CA ASP A 15 20.80 15.88 -13.85
C ASP A 15 20.82 14.36 -14.13
N SER A 16 21.82 13.91 -14.89
CA SER A 16 22.10 12.49 -15.12
C SER A 16 22.34 11.72 -13.81
N TRP A 17 22.82 12.38 -12.74
CA TRP A 17 22.95 11.74 -11.43
C TRP A 17 21.61 11.39 -10.81
N GLY A 18 20.57 12.18 -11.04
CA GLY A 18 19.21 11.88 -10.59
C GLY A 18 18.72 10.53 -11.14
N LEU A 19 19.02 10.22 -12.40
CA LEU A 19 18.68 8.93 -13.01
C LEU A 19 19.46 7.78 -12.35
N PHE A 20 20.76 7.93 -12.13
CA PHE A 20 21.56 6.91 -11.44
C PHE A 20 21.08 6.65 -10.01
N ARG A 21 20.66 7.70 -9.30
CA ARG A 21 20.08 7.57 -7.96
C ARG A 21 18.77 6.78 -7.99
N ILE A 22 17.87 7.08 -8.92
CA ILE A 22 16.61 6.33 -9.10
C ILE A 22 16.89 4.85 -9.41
N MET A 23 17.83 4.58 -10.33
CA MET A 23 18.23 3.21 -10.65
C MET A 23 18.84 2.49 -9.43
N GLY A 24 19.63 3.21 -8.63
CA GLY A 24 20.18 2.71 -7.37
C GLY A 24 19.10 2.31 -6.36
N GLU A 25 18.10 3.17 -6.15
CA GLU A 25 16.96 2.89 -5.28
C GLU A 25 16.18 1.65 -5.74
N PHE A 26 15.91 1.54 -7.05
CA PHE A 26 15.28 0.34 -7.61
C PHE A 26 16.12 -0.91 -7.38
N SER A 27 17.43 -0.83 -7.64
CA SER A 27 18.35 -1.95 -7.46
C SER A 27 18.37 -2.44 -6.01
N ILE A 28 18.54 -1.52 -5.05
CA ILE A 28 18.54 -1.82 -3.62
C ILE A 28 17.19 -2.38 -3.18
N GLY A 29 16.09 -1.73 -3.56
CA GLY A 29 14.74 -2.17 -3.22
C GLY A 29 14.44 -3.57 -3.76
N PHE A 30 14.80 -3.87 -5.01
CA PHE A 30 14.62 -5.18 -5.59
C PHE A 30 15.48 -6.26 -4.95
N ASP A 31 16.75 -5.97 -4.64
CA ASP A 31 17.63 -6.93 -3.96
C ASP A 31 17.14 -7.24 -2.54
N ARG A 32 16.78 -6.21 -1.78
CA ARG A 32 16.43 -6.34 -0.36
C ARG A 32 15.05 -6.97 -0.18
N LEU A 33 14.04 -6.49 -0.91
CA LEU A 33 12.68 -7.03 -0.82
C LEU A 33 12.53 -8.36 -1.56
N GLY A 34 13.26 -8.57 -2.66
CA GLY A 34 13.23 -9.84 -3.40
C GLY A 34 13.81 -11.04 -2.62
N LYS A 35 14.62 -10.79 -1.58
CA LYS A 35 15.14 -11.83 -0.67
C LYS A 35 14.20 -12.15 0.49
N VAL A 36 13.13 -11.39 0.66
CA VAL A 36 12.15 -11.63 1.71
C VAL A 36 11.32 -12.85 1.33
N GLN A 37 11.41 -13.90 2.14
CA GLN A 37 10.67 -15.15 1.93
C GLN A 37 9.26 -15.11 2.56
N THR A 38 9.04 -14.18 3.48
CA THR A 38 7.76 -13.99 4.16
C THR A 38 6.82 -13.16 3.29
N PRO A 39 5.57 -13.60 3.01
CA PRO A 39 4.62 -12.79 2.25
C PRO A 39 4.36 -11.44 2.94
N ILE A 40 4.36 -10.36 2.18
CA ILE A 40 4.30 -8.99 2.71
C ILE A 40 2.88 -8.44 2.59
N VAL A 41 2.33 -7.89 3.68
CA VAL A 41 1.10 -7.11 3.67
C VAL A 41 1.46 -5.65 3.89
N THR A 42 1.04 -4.78 2.98
CA THR A 42 1.34 -3.35 3.05
C THR A 42 0.22 -2.60 3.76
N VAL A 43 0.56 -1.78 4.75
CA VAL A 43 -0.38 -0.98 5.54
C VAL A 43 -0.11 0.51 5.35
N TYR A 44 -1.17 1.24 5.00
CA TYR A 44 -1.16 2.69 4.84
C TYR A 44 -2.17 3.37 5.77
N GLY A 45 -1.91 4.64 6.05
CA GLY A 45 -2.83 5.53 6.73
C GLY A 45 -2.17 6.86 7.06
N SER A 46 -2.87 7.69 7.82
CA SER A 46 -2.39 9.02 8.18
C SER A 46 -1.12 8.98 9.02
N ALA A 47 -0.12 9.78 8.63
CA ALA A 47 1.05 10.12 9.45
C ALA A 47 0.68 10.98 10.68
N ARG A 48 -0.54 11.51 10.73
CA ARG A 48 -1.01 12.47 11.74
C ARG A 48 -1.91 11.84 12.81
N THR A 49 -2.19 10.55 12.71
CA THR A 49 -3.02 9.85 13.71
C THR A 49 -2.32 9.85 15.06
N ALA A 50 -3.02 10.28 16.10
CA ALA A 50 -2.49 10.28 17.45
C ALA A 50 -2.48 8.87 18.05
N ILE A 51 -1.53 8.57 18.95
CA ILE A 51 -1.42 7.27 19.64
C ILE A 51 -2.71 6.87 20.37
N LYS A 52 -3.46 7.85 20.88
CA LYS A 52 -4.74 7.61 21.59
C LYS A 52 -5.94 7.41 20.67
N ASP A 53 -5.77 7.60 19.37
CA ASP A 53 -6.83 7.41 18.39
C ASP A 53 -7.18 5.92 18.24
N ARG A 54 -8.47 5.61 18.07
CA ARG A 54 -8.93 4.24 17.88
C ARG A 54 -8.24 3.54 16.70
N TYR A 55 -7.97 4.27 15.62
CA TYR A 55 -7.35 3.71 14.42
C TYR A 55 -5.86 3.40 14.63
N TYR A 56 -5.19 4.12 15.54
CA TYR A 56 -3.83 3.74 15.95
C TYR A 56 -3.85 2.37 16.63
N GLY A 57 -4.72 2.20 17.64
CA GLY A 57 -4.84 0.91 18.34
C GLY A 57 -5.26 -0.24 17.41
N LEU A 58 -6.16 0.01 16.45
CA LEU A 58 -6.54 -1.00 15.45
C LEU A 58 -5.42 -1.34 14.47
N ALA A 59 -4.61 -0.36 14.05
CA ALA A 59 -3.47 -0.60 13.18
C ALA A 59 -2.36 -1.38 13.90
N GLU A 60 -2.12 -1.08 15.18
CA GLU A 60 -1.22 -1.85 16.04
C GLU A 60 -1.71 -3.30 16.21
N HIS A 61 -2.98 -3.49 16.52
CA HIS A 61 -3.60 -4.82 16.62
C HIS A 61 -3.46 -5.61 15.31
N LEU A 62 -3.78 -5.00 14.17
CA LEU A 62 -3.61 -5.63 12.86
C LEU A 62 -2.15 -6.01 12.59
N GLY A 63 -1.19 -5.13 12.90
CA GLY A 63 0.24 -5.42 12.72
C GLY A 63 0.65 -6.68 13.47
N GLY A 64 0.21 -6.83 14.73
CA GLY A 64 0.45 -8.03 15.52
C GLY A 64 -0.23 -9.28 14.96
N LEU A 65 -1.49 -9.17 14.52
CA LEU A 65 -2.22 -10.28 13.89
C LEU A 65 -1.56 -10.77 12.61
N LEU A 66 -1.11 -9.86 11.74
CA LEU A 66 -0.40 -10.17 10.50
C LEU A 66 0.91 -10.90 10.79
N ALA A 67 1.71 -10.40 11.73
CA ALA A 67 2.97 -11.03 12.15
C ALA A 67 2.75 -12.45 12.69
N GLN A 68 1.80 -12.63 13.62
CA GLN A 68 1.45 -13.95 14.17
C GLN A 68 0.90 -14.92 13.11
N SER A 69 0.32 -14.35 12.05
CA SER A 69 -0.21 -15.08 10.90
C SER A 69 0.83 -15.45 9.84
N GLY A 70 2.11 -15.15 10.08
CA GLY A 70 3.19 -15.46 9.14
C GLY A 70 3.36 -14.46 8.01
N PHE A 71 2.83 -13.24 8.15
CA PHE A 71 3.05 -12.15 7.20
C PHE A 71 4.11 -11.17 7.73
N ALA A 72 4.89 -10.60 6.81
CA ALA A 72 5.66 -9.40 7.08
C ALA A 72 4.75 -8.18 6.90
N VAL A 73 4.97 -7.11 7.68
CA VAL A 73 4.22 -5.86 7.57
C VAL A 73 5.11 -4.79 6.97
N ALA A 74 4.71 -4.24 5.83
CA ALA A 74 5.39 -3.10 5.21
C ALA A 74 4.56 -1.82 5.36
N THR A 75 5.22 -0.70 5.63
CA THR A 75 4.57 0.62 5.67
C THR A 75 5.48 1.66 5.02
N GLY A 76 4.97 2.90 4.89
CA GLY A 76 5.80 4.05 4.50
C GLY A 76 6.83 4.47 5.58
N GLY A 77 6.82 3.85 6.75
CA GLY A 77 7.85 4.01 7.78
C GLY A 77 7.78 5.30 8.61
N GLY A 78 6.81 6.18 8.34
CA GLY A 78 6.58 7.40 9.12
C GLY A 78 5.81 7.18 10.44
N PRO A 79 5.39 8.27 11.10
CA PRO A 79 4.59 8.22 12.33
C PRO A 79 3.12 7.83 12.08
N GLY A 80 2.30 7.85 13.13
CA GLY A 80 0.85 7.64 13.05
C GLY A 80 0.49 6.18 12.75
N ILE A 81 -0.38 5.94 11.75
CA ILE A 81 -0.80 4.57 11.39
C ILE A 81 0.38 3.71 10.97
N MET A 82 1.33 4.27 10.23
CA MET A 82 2.51 3.53 9.75
C MET A 82 3.33 3.02 10.93
N GLU A 83 3.59 3.88 11.91
CA GLU A 83 4.23 3.49 13.16
C GLU A 83 3.43 2.42 13.90
N ALA A 84 2.12 2.60 14.08
CA ALA A 84 1.28 1.66 14.80
C ALA A 84 1.35 0.25 14.20
N ALA A 85 1.20 0.12 12.88
CA ALA A 85 1.29 -1.15 12.19
C ALA A 85 2.69 -1.77 12.28
N ASN A 86 3.75 -0.97 12.13
CA ASN A 86 5.12 -1.43 12.33
C ASN A 86 5.36 -1.91 13.77
N LYS A 87 4.87 -1.16 14.76
CA LYS A 87 4.98 -1.45 16.19
C LYS A 87 4.34 -2.79 16.52
N GLY A 88 3.08 -2.98 16.13
CA GLY A 88 2.36 -4.23 16.39
C GLY A 88 3.06 -5.46 15.81
N ALA A 89 3.57 -5.35 14.57
CA ALA A 89 4.32 -6.43 13.93
C ALA A 89 5.66 -6.70 14.62
N TRP A 90 6.37 -5.64 15.00
CA TRP A 90 7.67 -5.71 15.68
C TRP A 90 7.56 -6.31 17.08
N GLU A 91 6.58 -5.88 17.88
CA GLU A 91 6.34 -6.39 19.24
C GLU A 91 5.89 -7.86 19.23
N ALA A 92 5.22 -8.29 18.17
CA ALA A 92 4.88 -9.70 17.93
C ALA A 92 6.08 -10.55 17.44
N GLY A 93 7.28 -9.97 17.29
CA GLY A 93 8.47 -10.65 16.80
C GLY A 93 8.45 -10.95 15.29
N GLY A 94 7.54 -10.32 14.54
CA GLY A 94 7.42 -10.45 13.10
C GLY A 94 8.36 -9.52 12.33
N MET A 95 8.43 -9.73 11.02
CA MET A 95 9.20 -8.84 10.16
C MET A 95 8.40 -7.57 9.88
N SER A 96 8.94 -6.44 10.35
CA SER A 96 8.38 -5.10 10.18
C SER A 96 9.27 -4.27 9.27
N ILE A 97 8.75 -3.77 8.15
CA ILE A 97 9.49 -3.11 7.07
C ILE A 97 9.05 -1.65 6.98
N GLY A 98 10.02 -0.73 6.92
CA GLY A 98 9.79 0.68 6.60
C GLY A 98 10.37 1.04 5.24
N ILE A 99 9.52 1.47 4.32
CA ILE A 99 9.94 2.06 3.03
C ILE A 99 9.88 3.57 3.19
N ASN A 100 10.94 4.14 3.76
CA ASN A 100 11.00 5.54 4.20
C ASN A 100 11.18 6.48 3.00
N ILE A 101 10.86 7.76 3.20
CA ILE A 101 11.10 8.85 2.24
C ILE A 101 11.80 10.01 2.94
N HIS A 102 12.86 10.54 2.33
CA HIS A 102 13.51 11.76 2.79
C HIS A 102 12.72 12.98 2.33
N LEU A 103 12.14 13.72 3.29
CA LEU A 103 11.45 14.97 3.05
C LEU A 103 12.23 16.16 3.66
N PRO A 104 12.15 17.37 3.05
CA PRO A 104 12.87 18.55 3.56
C PRO A 104 12.46 18.98 4.98
N VAL A 105 11.23 18.66 5.38
CA VAL A 105 10.77 18.77 6.76
C VAL A 105 10.71 17.34 7.27
N GLU A 106 11.62 17.01 8.17
CA GLU A 106 11.98 15.65 8.52
C GLU A 106 10.81 14.92 9.21
N GLU A 107 10.22 13.93 8.54
CA GLU A 107 9.52 12.83 9.22
C GLU A 107 10.58 11.78 9.56
N GLN A 108 10.98 11.71 10.83
CA GLN A 108 11.90 10.68 11.30
C GLN A 108 11.26 9.29 11.12
N PRO A 109 11.98 8.31 10.55
CA PRO A 109 11.50 6.93 10.50
C PRO A 109 11.12 6.44 11.90
N ASN A 110 10.01 5.71 12.00
CA ASN A 110 9.60 5.14 13.27
C ASN A 110 10.60 4.04 13.73
N PRO A 111 10.75 3.81 15.04
CA PRO A 111 11.80 2.92 15.56
C PRO A 111 11.46 1.42 15.44
N TYR A 112 10.30 1.05 14.91
CA TYR A 112 9.79 -0.33 14.92
C TYR A 112 10.04 -1.06 13.60
N GLN A 113 11.20 -0.83 12.98
CA GLN A 113 11.56 -1.38 11.68
C GLN A 113 12.69 -2.42 11.82
N THR A 114 12.42 -3.65 11.41
CA THR A 114 13.42 -4.74 11.27
C THR A 114 14.22 -4.64 9.97
N LEU A 115 13.60 -4.05 8.94
CA LEU A 115 14.22 -3.72 7.65
C LEU A 115 13.79 -2.31 7.26
N SER A 116 14.77 -1.44 7.01
CA SER A 116 14.53 -0.06 6.55
C SER A 116 15.12 0.14 5.17
N LEU A 117 14.36 0.80 4.31
CA LEU A 117 14.75 1.18 2.95
C LEU A 117 14.45 2.65 2.74
N ASP A 118 15.51 3.45 2.65
CA ASP A 118 15.40 4.88 2.47
C ASP A 118 15.34 5.25 0.98
N HIS A 119 14.41 6.13 0.65
CA HIS A 119 14.22 6.65 -0.70
C HIS A 119 14.27 8.17 -0.68
N GLU A 120 14.73 8.77 -1.77
CA GLU A 120 14.66 10.21 -2.02
C GLU A 120 13.62 10.54 -3.11
N ASN A 121 13.19 9.55 -3.89
CA ASN A 121 12.23 9.74 -4.99
C ASN A 121 10.94 8.98 -4.68
N PHE A 122 9.78 9.63 -4.88
CA PHE A 122 8.49 9.00 -4.57
C PHE A 122 8.18 7.81 -5.48
N HIS A 123 8.59 7.86 -6.74
CA HIS A 123 8.21 6.87 -7.75
C HIS A 123 8.79 5.47 -7.47
N SER A 124 10.08 5.40 -7.14
CA SER A 124 10.76 4.15 -6.74
C SER A 124 10.14 3.58 -5.47
N ARG A 125 9.88 4.43 -4.49
CA ARG A 125 9.23 4.07 -3.21
C ARG A 125 7.86 3.43 -3.41
N LYS A 126 7.00 4.04 -4.24
CA LYS A 126 5.67 3.50 -4.57
C LYS A 126 5.73 2.10 -5.15
N VAL A 127 6.69 1.87 -6.06
CA VAL A 127 6.87 0.53 -6.65
C VAL A 127 7.26 -0.48 -5.58
N MET A 128 8.15 -0.13 -4.64
CA MET A 128 8.54 -1.05 -3.55
C MET A 128 7.37 -1.41 -2.62
N LEU A 129 6.49 -0.44 -2.34
CA LEU A 129 5.31 -0.65 -1.48
C LEU A 129 4.22 -1.50 -2.15
N ALA A 130 4.11 -1.46 -3.48
CA ALA A 130 3.12 -2.20 -4.25
C ALA A 130 3.59 -3.58 -4.72
N LYS A 131 4.80 -3.69 -5.30
CA LYS A 131 5.25 -4.85 -6.08
C LYS A 131 5.29 -6.17 -5.29
N TYR A 132 5.71 -6.10 -4.03
CA TYR A 132 5.94 -7.29 -3.19
C TYR A 132 4.76 -7.60 -2.26
N SER A 133 3.71 -6.80 -2.32
CA SER A 133 2.55 -6.97 -1.47
C SER A 133 1.67 -8.13 -1.95
N VAL A 134 1.20 -8.94 -1.01
CA VAL A 134 0.18 -9.97 -1.20
C VAL A 134 -1.17 -9.55 -0.62
N GLY A 135 -1.26 -8.36 -0.03
CA GLY A 135 -2.48 -7.81 0.55
C GLY A 135 -2.25 -6.39 1.03
N PHE A 136 -3.28 -5.55 0.95
CA PHE A 136 -3.16 -4.14 1.27
C PHE A 136 -4.25 -3.72 2.24
N VAL A 137 -3.87 -2.90 3.23
CA VAL A 137 -4.82 -2.33 4.20
C VAL A 137 -4.61 -0.83 4.33
N ALA A 138 -5.63 -0.04 4.03
CA ALA A 138 -5.65 1.39 4.23
C ALA A 138 -6.57 1.79 5.40
N PHE A 139 -5.96 2.35 6.43
CA PHE A 139 -6.66 3.09 7.48
C PHE A 139 -6.94 4.52 7.04
N PRO A 140 -7.77 5.27 7.78
CA PRO A 140 -8.03 6.68 7.50
C PRO A 140 -6.75 7.49 7.30
N GLY A 141 -6.72 8.22 6.20
CA GLY A 141 -5.53 8.87 5.69
C GLY A 141 -5.83 10.01 4.74
N GLY A 142 -4.86 10.91 4.58
CA GLY A 142 -4.97 12.06 3.68
C GLY A 142 -4.55 11.73 2.25
N PHE A 143 -4.02 12.73 1.55
CA PHE A 143 -3.63 12.59 0.15
C PHE A 143 -2.61 11.49 -0.13
N GLY A 144 -1.63 11.27 0.75
CA GLY A 144 -0.65 10.19 0.54
C GLY A 144 -1.32 8.80 0.51
N THR A 145 -2.28 8.55 1.39
CA THR A 145 -3.04 7.28 1.40
C THR A 145 -3.94 7.15 0.19
N LEU A 146 -4.60 8.25 -0.22
CA LEU A 146 -5.47 8.24 -1.39
C LEU A 146 -4.70 8.08 -2.71
N ASP A 147 -3.54 8.71 -2.82
CA ASP A 147 -2.62 8.59 -3.95
C ASP A 147 -2.22 7.13 -4.17
N GLU A 148 -1.83 6.44 -3.10
CA GLU A 148 -1.40 5.04 -3.14
C GLU A 148 -2.58 4.10 -3.42
N LEU A 149 -3.74 4.34 -2.79
CA LEU A 149 -4.96 3.58 -3.06
C LEU A 149 -5.38 3.71 -4.54
N SER A 150 -5.45 4.94 -5.06
CA SER A 150 -5.86 5.17 -6.45
C SER A 150 -4.87 4.59 -7.46
N GLY A 151 -3.57 4.68 -7.17
CA GLY A 151 -2.51 4.04 -7.95
C GLY A 151 -2.67 2.52 -7.99
N LEU A 152 -2.87 1.88 -6.84
CA LEU A 152 -3.08 0.44 -6.75
C LEU A 152 -4.32 -0.04 -7.50
N LEU A 153 -5.46 0.63 -7.31
CA LEU A 153 -6.69 0.30 -8.02
C LEU A 153 -6.49 0.39 -9.53
N THR A 154 -5.82 1.44 -10.01
CA THR A 154 -5.50 1.61 -11.44
C THR A 154 -4.58 0.51 -11.95
N LEU A 155 -3.52 0.16 -11.22
CA LEU A 155 -2.58 -0.89 -11.63
C LEU A 155 -3.24 -2.27 -11.70
N ILE A 156 -4.17 -2.57 -10.79
CA ILE A 156 -4.93 -3.82 -10.80
C ILE A 156 -5.97 -3.81 -11.93
N GLN A 157 -6.74 -2.74 -12.07
CA GLN A 157 -7.73 -2.57 -13.14
C GLN A 157 -7.09 -2.74 -14.53
N THR A 158 -5.88 -2.19 -14.72
CA THR A 158 -5.12 -2.29 -15.98
C THR A 158 -4.23 -3.54 -16.08
N GLN A 159 -4.29 -4.43 -15.08
CA GLN A 159 -3.47 -5.64 -14.94
C GLN A 159 -1.96 -5.46 -15.06
N ARG A 160 -1.47 -4.29 -14.65
CA ARG A 160 -0.03 -4.05 -14.45
C ARG A 160 0.45 -4.61 -13.11
N LEU A 161 -0.48 -4.95 -12.21
CA LEU A 161 -0.23 -5.63 -10.95
C LEU A 161 -1.23 -6.80 -10.81
N HIS A 162 -0.76 -7.94 -10.29
CA HIS A 162 -1.66 -9.03 -9.93
C HIS A 162 -2.57 -8.57 -8.78
N PRO A 163 -3.89 -8.86 -8.82
CA PRO A 163 -4.76 -8.45 -7.73
C PRO A 163 -4.48 -9.25 -6.47
N PHE A 164 -4.67 -8.56 -5.37
CA PHE A 164 -4.64 -9.07 -4.01
C PHE A 164 -5.75 -8.39 -3.21
N PRO A 165 -6.10 -8.92 -2.03
CA PRO A 165 -7.10 -8.32 -1.16
C PRO A 165 -6.72 -6.89 -0.76
N ILE A 166 -7.63 -5.94 -0.99
CA ILE A 166 -7.51 -4.55 -0.56
C ILE A 166 -8.60 -4.28 0.48
N TYR A 167 -8.18 -3.86 1.68
CA TYR A 167 -9.07 -3.48 2.77
C TYR A 167 -8.98 -1.99 3.06
N LEU A 168 -10.13 -1.34 3.21
CA LEU A 168 -10.26 0.01 3.70
C LEU A 168 -10.88 -0.05 5.10
N VAL A 169 -10.13 0.31 6.13
CA VAL A 169 -10.59 0.24 7.52
C VAL A 169 -11.31 1.54 7.90
N GLY A 170 -12.52 1.43 8.44
CA GLY A 170 -13.37 2.53 8.86
C GLY A 170 -14.49 2.84 7.87
N THR A 171 -15.64 2.21 8.02
CA THR A 171 -16.81 2.38 7.14
C THR A 171 -17.30 3.83 7.08
N GLU A 172 -17.34 4.49 8.24
CA GLU A 172 -17.70 5.92 8.36
C GLU A 172 -16.75 6.82 7.56
N TYR A 173 -15.44 6.51 7.55
CA TYR A 173 -14.44 7.34 6.88
C TYR A 173 -14.47 7.17 5.36
N TRP A 174 -14.51 5.93 4.89
CA TRP A 174 -14.41 5.60 3.46
C TRP A 174 -15.75 5.61 2.72
N GLY A 175 -16.88 5.52 3.43
CA GLY A 175 -18.20 5.39 2.82
C GLY A 175 -18.57 6.53 1.86
N GLY A 176 -18.16 7.77 2.16
CA GLY A 176 -18.39 8.89 1.25
C GLY A 176 -17.61 8.80 -0.06
N LEU A 177 -16.37 8.31 -0.01
CA LEU A 177 -15.54 8.13 -1.21
C LEU A 177 -16.05 6.96 -2.07
N GLU A 178 -16.42 5.86 -1.42
CA GLU A 178 -17.00 4.69 -2.09
C GLU A 178 -18.33 5.04 -2.78
N ALA A 179 -19.19 5.81 -2.11
CA ALA A 179 -20.40 6.32 -2.72
C ALA A 179 -20.11 7.19 -3.94
N TRP A 180 -19.08 8.03 -3.89
CA TRP A 180 -18.67 8.80 -5.07
C TRP A 180 -18.16 7.90 -6.21
N PHE A 181 -17.38 6.84 -5.92
CA PHE A 181 -16.96 5.88 -6.94
C PHE A 181 -18.16 5.20 -7.61
N ARG A 182 -19.13 4.72 -6.83
CA ARG A 182 -20.34 4.10 -7.37
C ARG A 182 -21.23 5.09 -8.11
N ASP A 183 -21.65 6.15 -7.44
CA ASP A 183 -22.74 7.02 -7.91
C ASP A 183 -22.27 8.04 -8.95
N THR A 184 -20.94 8.27 -9.04
CA THR A 184 -20.35 9.16 -10.04
C THR A 184 -19.51 8.39 -11.06
N LEU A 185 -18.41 7.74 -10.65
CA LEU A 185 -17.49 7.12 -11.61
C LEU A 185 -18.16 5.98 -12.38
N SER A 186 -18.78 5.04 -11.66
CA SER A 186 -19.44 3.90 -12.30
C SER A 186 -20.68 4.32 -13.09
N ALA A 187 -21.51 5.21 -12.53
CA ALA A 187 -22.69 5.74 -13.22
C ALA A 187 -22.38 6.46 -14.54
N HIS A 188 -21.20 7.10 -14.65
CA HIS A 188 -20.75 7.76 -15.88
C HIS A 188 -19.88 6.86 -16.77
N GLY A 189 -19.71 5.58 -16.43
CA GLY A 189 -18.90 4.63 -17.20
C GLY A 189 -17.40 4.90 -17.14
N ALA A 190 -16.92 5.67 -16.16
CA ALA A 190 -15.49 5.93 -15.95
C ALA A 190 -14.75 4.73 -15.33
N ILE A 191 -15.49 3.87 -14.62
CA ILE A 191 -15.04 2.55 -14.13
C ILE A 191 -16.15 1.52 -14.37
N SER A 192 -15.79 0.23 -14.41
CA SER A 192 -16.80 -0.84 -14.43
C SER A 192 -17.44 -1.01 -13.05
N PRO A 193 -18.71 -1.39 -12.93
CA PRO A 193 -19.33 -1.66 -11.63
C PRO A 193 -18.53 -2.67 -10.79
N ASP A 194 -18.02 -3.73 -11.42
CA ASP A 194 -17.19 -4.75 -10.79
C ASP A 194 -15.81 -4.26 -10.30
N ASP A 195 -15.38 -3.04 -10.67
CA ASP A 195 -14.14 -2.46 -10.13
C ASP A 195 -14.29 -2.09 -8.64
N LEU A 196 -15.53 -1.96 -8.16
CA LEU A 196 -15.82 -1.79 -6.74
C LEU A 196 -15.57 -3.07 -5.92
N ASP A 197 -15.52 -4.24 -6.57
CA ASP A 197 -15.20 -5.52 -5.93
C ASP A 197 -13.68 -5.72 -5.72
N LEU A 198 -12.85 -4.75 -6.15
CA LEU A 198 -11.40 -4.78 -5.94
C LEU A 198 -11.02 -4.51 -4.48
N PHE A 199 -11.89 -3.88 -3.70
CA PHE A 199 -11.64 -3.56 -2.30
C PHE A 199 -12.84 -3.85 -1.42
N LYS A 200 -12.60 -3.94 -0.11
CA LYS A 200 -13.65 -4.06 0.91
C LYS A 200 -13.50 -3.01 1.97
N ILE A 201 -14.61 -2.51 2.47
CA ILE A 201 -14.62 -1.59 3.61
C ILE A 201 -15.05 -2.36 4.86
N VAL A 202 -14.25 -2.28 5.92
CA VAL A 202 -14.44 -3.05 7.15
C VAL A 202 -14.17 -2.18 8.38
N ASP A 203 -14.77 -2.52 9.53
CA ASP A 203 -14.46 -1.86 10.80
C ASP A 203 -13.60 -2.72 11.74
N ALA A 204 -13.62 -4.05 11.54
CA ALA A 204 -12.81 -5.01 12.28
C ALA A 204 -11.67 -5.55 11.41
N VAL A 205 -10.53 -5.82 12.04
CA VAL A 205 -9.30 -6.22 11.36
C VAL A 205 -8.97 -7.71 11.53
N ASP A 206 -9.68 -8.40 12.41
CA ASP A 206 -9.36 -9.76 12.87
C ASP A 206 -9.42 -10.82 11.75
N ALA A 207 -10.32 -10.65 10.78
CA ALA A 207 -10.48 -11.59 9.66
C ALA A 207 -9.43 -11.38 8.55
N ILE A 208 -8.78 -10.21 8.50
CA ILE A 208 -7.93 -9.81 7.37
C ILE A 208 -6.82 -10.83 7.07
N PRO A 209 -6.03 -11.32 8.05
CA PRO A 209 -4.94 -12.25 7.74
C PRO A 209 -5.43 -13.58 7.15
N GLU A 210 -6.54 -14.12 7.66
CA GLU A 210 -7.10 -15.37 7.16
C GLU A 210 -7.69 -15.20 5.76
N ASP A 211 -8.40 -14.10 5.51
CA ASP A 211 -8.95 -13.83 4.19
C ASP A 211 -7.84 -13.61 3.14
N ILE A 212 -6.71 -13.01 3.52
CA ILE A 212 -5.53 -12.91 2.64
C ILE A 212 -4.98 -14.31 2.33
N ARG A 213 -4.84 -15.20 3.33
CA ARG A 213 -4.41 -16.58 3.09
C ARG A 213 -5.34 -17.31 2.13
N ARG A 214 -6.66 -17.26 2.38
CA ARG A 214 -7.67 -17.91 1.55
C ARG A 214 -7.66 -17.42 0.12
N TYR A 215 -7.51 -16.12 -0.10
CA TYR A 215 -7.44 -15.55 -1.44
C TYR A 215 -6.31 -16.17 -2.29
N HIS A 216 -5.14 -16.40 -1.68
CA HIS A 216 -3.97 -16.96 -2.36
C HIS A 216 -3.95 -18.50 -2.41
N ASP A 217 -4.79 -19.18 -1.64
CA ASP A 217 -4.99 -20.61 -1.76
C ASP A 217 -5.85 -20.92 -3.02
N ALA A 218 -5.29 -21.70 -3.94
CA ALA A 218 -5.98 -22.07 -5.18
C ALA A 218 -7.21 -22.98 -4.95
N SER A 219 -7.30 -23.62 -3.77
CA SER A 219 -8.37 -24.53 -3.39
C SER A 219 -9.47 -23.88 -2.54
N ALA A 220 -9.26 -22.65 -2.07
CA ALA A 220 -10.20 -21.91 -1.23
C ALA A 220 -11.04 -20.92 -2.06
N ASP A 221 -12.15 -20.44 -1.47
CA ASP A 221 -12.84 -19.29 -2.03
C ASP A 221 -11.98 -18.02 -1.92
N THR A 222 -12.32 -17.01 -2.71
CA THR A 222 -11.53 -15.77 -2.80
C THR A 222 -11.78 -14.82 -1.63
N ALA A 223 -12.38 -15.32 -0.55
CA ALA A 223 -13.00 -14.52 0.50
C ALA A 223 -13.94 -13.44 -0.07
N GLY A 224 -14.48 -13.57 -1.29
CA GLY A 224 -15.32 -12.55 -1.93
C GLY A 224 -14.59 -11.42 -2.65
N PHE A 225 -13.28 -11.54 -2.92
CA PHE A 225 -12.56 -10.65 -3.83
C PHE A 225 -12.60 -11.16 -5.27
N LYS A 226 -12.54 -10.24 -6.23
CA LYS A 226 -12.43 -10.55 -7.66
C LYS A 226 -11.03 -11.10 -8.00
N LYS A 227 -10.97 -12.25 -8.70
CA LYS A 227 -9.77 -12.72 -9.40
C LYS A 227 -9.86 -12.31 -10.89
N PRO A 228 -8.74 -11.98 -11.57
CA PRO A 228 -8.79 -11.59 -12.97
C PRO A 228 -9.27 -12.76 -13.81
N THR A 229 -10.23 -12.49 -14.69
CA THR A 229 -10.66 -13.46 -15.69
C THR A 229 -9.66 -13.52 -16.85
N GLU A 230 -9.76 -14.56 -17.67
CA GLU A 230 -8.97 -14.63 -18.91
C GLU A 230 -9.32 -13.49 -19.87
N VAL A 231 -10.58 -13.05 -19.89
CA VAL A 231 -11.02 -11.90 -20.70
C VAL A 231 -10.32 -10.62 -20.25
N ASP A 232 -10.23 -10.40 -18.94
CA ASP A 232 -9.54 -9.24 -18.40
C ASP A 232 -8.06 -9.25 -18.84
N ARG A 233 -7.43 -10.44 -18.89
CA ARG A 233 -6.04 -10.62 -19.35
C ARG A 233 -5.86 -10.30 -20.82
N GLN A 234 -6.76 -10.78 -21.66
CA GLN A 234 -6.71 -10.50 -23.10
C GLN A 234 -6.89 -9.00 -23.38
N LYS A 235 -7.80 -8.32 -22.67
CA LYS A 235 -7.96 -6.85 -22.76
C LYS A 235 -6.68 -6.11 -22.35
N ALA A 236 -6.06 -6.49 -21.24
CA ALA A 236 -4.84 -5.82 -20.77
C ALA A 236 -3.63 -6.00 -21.71
N MET A 237 -3.60 -7.11 -22.45
CA MET A 237 -2.60 -7.35 -23.50
C MET A 237 -2.90 -6.62 -24.82
N GLY A 238 -4.05 -5.96 -24.95
CA GLY A 238 -4.48 -5.30 -26.19
C GLY A 238 -4.95 -6.27 -27.28
N ASN A 239 -5.36 -7.49 -26.89
CA ASN A 239 -5.82 -8.53 -27.80
C ASN A 239 -7.33 -8.48 -28.08
N LEU A 240 -8.06 -7.56 -27.44
CA LEU A 240 -9.51 -7.33 -27.54
C LEU A 240 -9.81 -5.83 -27.61
#